data_AF-A0A7S4IUA7-F1
#
_entry.id   AF-A0A7S4IUA7-F1
#
_cell.length_a   1.000
_cell.length_b   1.000
_cell.length_c   1.000
_cell.angle_alpha   90.00
_cell.angle_beta   90.00
_cell.angle_gamma   90.00
#
_symmetry.space_group_name_H-M   'P 1'
#
loop_
_entity.id
_entity.type
_entity.pdbx_description
1 polymer ?
#
loop_
_entity_poly.entity_id
_entity_poly.type
_entity_poly.pdbx_seq_one_letter_code
_entity_poly.pdbx_strand_id
1 'polypeptide(L)'
;MLSWALMVYLDDWDTFYAEAEKMYIDHPAQTRYVMKYRHCDGKIVLKVTNDRVCLKYQTDQASDVKRLDKLNNVFLTRMCGKDPSEDATEEVAPEKPKSSERDDADKVNSANKKSRKKR
;
A
#
# COMPACT_ATOMS: atom_id res chain seq x y z
N MET A 1 -0.92 -35.16 4.82
CA MET A 1 0.26 -34.75 5.61
C MET A 1 0.49 -33.27 5.35
N LEU A 2 0.18 -32.41 6.31
CA LEU A 2 0.55 -30.99 6.23
C LEU A 2 2.07 -30.94 6.38
N SER A 3 2.78 -30.86 5.25
CA SER A 3 4.21 -30.58 5.22
C SER A 3 4.42 -29.32 6.04
N TRP A 4 5.24 -29.41 7.08
CA TRP A 4 5.68 -28.26 7.84
C TRP A 4 6.45 -27.40 6.85
N ALA A 5 5.80 -26.40 6.28
CA ALA A 5 6.45 -25.45 5.39
C ALA A 5 7.65 -24.91 6.17
N LEU A 6 8.85 -25.05 5.62
CA LEU A 6 10.07 -24.56 6.25
C LEU A 6 9.90 -23.05 6.40
N MET A 7 9.58 -22.59 7.61
CA MET A 7 9.35 -21.18 7.92
C MET A 7 10.67 -20.60 8.38
N VAL A 8 11.26 -19.75 7.54
CA VAL A 8 12.57 -19.14 7.79
C VAL A 8 12.39 -17.63 7.94
N TYR A 9 12.90 -17.09 9.04
CA TYR A 9 13.07 -15.66 9.21
C TYR A 9 14.43 -15.27 8.63
N LEU A 10 14.41 -14.29 7.72
CA LEU A 10 15.60 -13.66 7.18
C LEU A 10 15.73 -12.29 7.84
N ASP A 11 16.86 -12.06 8.50
CA ASP A 11 17.12 -10.79 9.20
C ASP A 11 17.68 -9.72 8.25
N ASP A 12 18.33 -10.15 7.17
CA ASP A 12 18.86 -9.28 6.13
C ASP A 12 17.81 -8.98 5.05
N TRP A 13 17.62 -7.69 4.77
CA TRP A 13 16.62 -7.22 3.80
C TRP A 13 16.97 -7.67 2.37
N ASP A 14 18.24 -7.54 1.97
CA ASP A 14 18.64 -7.80 0.58
C ASP A 14 18.52 -9.29 0.25
N THR A 15 18.88 -10.15 1.21
CA THR A 15 18.67 -11.60 1.13
C THR A 15 17.19 -11.96 1.04
N PHE A 16 16.35 -11.34 1.87
CA PHE A 16 14.90 -11.55 1.80
C PHE A 16 14.31 -11.13 0.45
N TYR A 17 14.69 -9.94 -0.03
CA TYR A 17 14.22 -9.41 -1.31
C TYR A 17 14.58 -10.35 -2.46
N ALA A 18 15.85 -10.77 -2.55
CA ALA A 18 16.34 -11.63 -3.62
C ALA A 18 15.65 -12.99 -3.65
N GLU A 19 15.50 -13.65 -2.49
CA GLU A 19 14.83 -14.96 -2.43
C GLU A 19 13.31 -14.85 -2.64
N ALA A 20 12.68 -13.76 -2.19
CA ALA A 20 11.27 -13.50 -2.44
C ALA A 20 10.97 -13.27 -3.93
N GLU A 21 11.82 -12.48 -4.61
CA GLU A 21 11.70 -12.22 -6.04
C GLU A 21 11.93 -13.49 -6.86
N LYS A 22 12.99 -14.24 -6.54
CA LYS A 22 13.30 -15.52 -7.17
C LYS A 22 12.15 -16.52 -7.01
N MET A 23 11.57 -16.64 -5.81
CA MET A 23 10.41 -17.52 -5.57
C MET A 23 9.23 -17.17 -6.47
N TYR A 24 8.97 -15.87 -6.66
CA TYR A 24 7.91 -15.40 -7.53
C TYR A 24 8.18 -15.71 -9.00
N ILE A 25 9.41 -15.51 -9.47
CA ILE A 25 9.81 -15.82 -10.86
C ILE A 25 9.67 -17.32 -11.14
N ASP A 26 10.10 -18.17 -10.21
CA ASP A 26 10.04 -19.62 -10.37
C ASP A 26 8.59 -20.15 -10.34
N HIS A 27 7.75 -19.60 -9.45
CA HIS A 27 6.41 -20.10 -9.18
C HIS A 27 5.36 -18.98 -9.01
N PRO A 28 5.06 -18.19 -10.06
CA PRO A 28 4.20 -17.01 -9.93
C PRO A 28 2.76 -17.35 -9.50
N ALA A 29 2.20 -18.44 -10.03
CA ALA A 29 0.82 -18.86 -9.73
C ALA A 29 0.64 -19.44 -8.32
N GLN A 30 1.71 -19.92 -7.68
CA GLN A 30 1.66 -20.52 -6.35
C GLN A 30 2.18 -19.56 -5.27
N THR A 31 2.90 -18.52 -5.66
CA THR A 31 3.50 -17.56 -4.74
C THR A 31 2.46 -16.60 -4.19
N ARG A 32 2.39 -16.50 -2.87
CA ARG A 32 1.55 -15.54 -2.15
C ARG A 32 2.39 -14.61 -1.31
N TYR A 33 2.20 -13.32 -1.54
CA TYR A 33 2.79 -12.24 -0.78
C TYR A 33 1.78 -11.75 0.27
N VAL A 34 2.23 -11.60 1.53
CA VAL A 34 1.41 -11.11 2.65
C VAL A 34 2.21 -10.09 3.45
N MET A 35 1.62 -8.93 3.67
CA MET A 35 2.12 -7.90 4.59
C MET A 35 1.17 -7.74 5.77
N LYS A 36 1.73 -7.67 6.98
CA LYS A 36 0.96 -7.44 8.22
C LYS A 36 1.61 -6.33 9.04
N TYR A 37 0.89 -5.24 9.24
CA TYR A 37 1.27 -4.17 10.17
C TYR A 37 0.54 -4.33 11.50
N ARG A 38 1.24 -4.05 12.60
CA ARG A 38 0.67 -3.95 13.94
C ARG A 38 1.08 -2.64 14.58
N HIS A 39 0.12 -1.73 14.69
CA HIS A 39 0.36 -0.38 15.21
C HIS A 39 0.85 -0.35 16.66
N CYS A 40 0.25 -1.13 17.56
CA CYS A 40 0.60 -1.15 18.98
C CYS A 40 2.07 -1.49 19.24
N ASP A 41 2.65 -2.32 18.37
CA ASP A 41 4.04 -2.78 18.50
C ASP A 41 4.99 -2.06 17.53
N GLY A 42 4.47 -1.20 16.63
CA GLY A 42 5.25 -0.56 15.56
C GLY A 42 5.87 -1.53 14.55
N LYS A 43 5.36 -2.77 14.47
CA LYS A 43 6.01 -3.86 13.72
C LYS A 43 5.33 -4.16 12.39
N ILE A 44 6.14 -4.39 11.36
CA ILE A 44 5.71 -4.91 10.06
C ILE A 44 6.31 -6.28 9.86
N VAL A 45 5.48 -7.24 9.40
CA VAL A 45 5.91 -8.59 9.02
C VAL A 45 5.53 -8.82 7.57
N LEU A 46 6.52 -9.17 6.76
CA LEU A 46 6.35 -9.66 5.40
C LEU A 46 6.46 -11.18 5.36
N LYS A 47 5.66 -11.80 4.49
CA LYS A 47 5.69 -13.25 4.27
C LYS A 47 5.50 -13.55 2.79
N VAL A 48 6.38 -14.36 2.22
CA VAL A 48 6.28 -14.88 0.84
C VAL A 48 6.31 -16.40 0.88
N THR A 49 5.38 -17.06 0.19
CA THR A 49 5.28 -18.52 0.26
C THR A 49 4.66 -19.15 -0.98
N ASN A 50 5.14 -20.34 -1.34
CA ASN A 50 4.61 -21.21 -2.40
C ASN A 50 4.04 -22.53 -1.83
N ASP A 51 3.50 -22.51 -0.61
CA ASP A 51 3.01 -23.68 0.17
C ASP A 51 4.07 -24.70 0.61
N ARG A 52 5.31 -24.61 0.10
CA ARG A 52 6.42 -25.49 0.49
C ARG A 52 7.46 -24.75 1.33
N VAL A 53 7.86 -23.58 0.87
CA VAL A 53 8.82 -22.70 1.52
C VAL A 53 8.10 -21.44 1.97
N CYS A 54 8.47 -20.91 3.14
CA CYS A 54 7.85 -19.72 3.69
C CYS A 54 8.95 -18.78 4.19
N LEU A 55 9.19 -17.71 3.42
CA LEU A 55 10.15 -16.66 3.77
C LEU A 55 9.44 -15.61 4.59
N LYS A 56 10.05 -15.17 5.69
CA LYS A 56 9.55 -14.08 6.51
C LYS A 56 10.63 -13.05 6.74
N TYR A 57 10.22 -11.79 6.72
CA TYR A 57 11.02 -10.65 7.14
C TYR A 57 10.22 -9.82 8.13
N GLN A 58 10.87 -9.34 9.17
CA GLN A 58 10.24 -8.52 10.19
C GLN A 58 11.11 -7.30 10.47
N THR A 59 10.48 -6.13 10.56
CA THR A 59 11.14 -4.89 10.95
C THR A 59 10.23 -4.05 11.82
N ASP A 60 10.84 -3.29 12.73
CA ASP A 60 10.23 -2.22 13.52
C ASP A 60 10.81 -0.84 13.16
N GLN A 61 11.72 -0.78 12.18
CA GLN A 61 12.40 0.44 11.77
C GLN A 61 11.54 1.21 10.75
N ALA A 62 11.16 2.45 11.11
CA ALA A 62 10.36 3.31 10.24
C ALA A 62 11.08 3.70 8.93
N SER A 63 12.42 3.68 8.92
CA SER A 63 13.23 3.86 7.70
C SER A 63 12.89 2.84 6.60
N ASP A 64 12.39 1.69 6.99
CA ASP A 64 12.21 0.55 6.09
C ASP A 64 10.91 0.64 5.32
N VAL A 65 9.96 1.44 5.80
CA VAL A 65 8.63 1.58 5.19
C VAL A 65 8.73 1.90 3.69
N LYS A 66 9.66 2.77 3.29
CA LYS A 66 9.87 3.12 1.88
C LYS A 66 10.32 1.93 1.02
N ARG A 67 11.19 1.06 1.54
CA ARG A 67 11.64 -0.13 0.80
C ARG A 67 10.59 -1.24 0.79
N LEU A 68 9.79 -1.35 1.86
CA LEU A 68 8.66 -2.29 1.90
C LEU A 68 7.58 -1.90 0.89
N ASP A 69 7.29 -0.60 0.77
CA ASP A 69 6.32 -0.07 -0.19
C ASP A 69 6.77 -0.30 -1.64
N LYS A 70 8.06 -0.07 -1.94
CA LYS A 70 8.65 -0.43 -3.24
C LYS A 70 8.49 -1.91 -3.56
N LEU A 71 8.76 -2.80 -2.60
CA LEU A 71 8.58 -4.23 -2.79
C LEU A 71 7.12 -4.59 -3.07
N ASN A 72 6.18 -3.96 -2.36
CA ASN A 72 4.75 -4.17 -2.58
C ASN A 72 4.35 -3.80 -4.02
N ASN A 73 4.82 -2.66 -4.52
CA ASN A 73 4.56 -2.25 -5.90
C ASN A 73 5.17 -3.23 -6.92
N VAL A 74 6.40 -3.70 -6.69
CA VAL A 74 7.04 -4.72 -7.55
C VAL A 74 6.19 -5.98 -7.64
N PHE A 75 5.69 -6.50 -6.51
CA PHE A 75 4.83 -7.68 -6.51
C PHE A 75 3.49 -7.42 -7.21
N LEU A 76 2.85 -6.28 -6.96
CA LEU A 76 1.58 -5.92 -7.60
C LEU A 76 1.73 -5.80 -9.12
N THR A 77 2.77 -5.12 -9.60
CA THR A 77 3.06 -4.99 -11.04
C THR A 77 3.32 -6.35 -11.69
N ARG A 78 4.17 -7.19 -11.08
CA ARG A 78 4.45 -8.54 -11.57
C ARG A 78 3.21 -9.43 -11.58
N MET A 79 2.32 -9.31 -10.60
CA MET A 79 1.05 -10.04 -10.55
C MET A 79 0.07 -9.59 -11.64
N CYS A 80 0.19 -8.36 -12.13
CA CYS A 80 -0.55 -7.86 -13.28
C CYS A 80 0.05 -8.28 -14.64
N GLY A 81 1.13 -9.07 -14.65
CA GLY A 81 1.81 -9.51 -15.87
C GLY A 81 2.66 -8.44 -16.55
N LYS A 82 3.01 -7.38 -15.82
CA LYS A 82 3.91 -6.32 -16.29
C LYS A 82 5.31 -6.50 -15.68
N ASP A 83 6.32 -6.04 -16.39
CA ASP A 83 7.68 -6.01 -15.86
C ASP A 83 7.91 -4.74 -15.02
N PRO A 84 8.37 -4.87 -13.76
CA PRO A 84 8.56 -3.73 -12.85
C PRO A 84 9.65 -2.74 -13.29
N SER A 85 10.37 -3.00 -14.38
CA SER A 85 11.30 -2.05 -15.00
C SER A 85 10.61 -0.87 -15.68
N GLU A 86 9.31 -0.99 -15.98
CA GLU A 86 8.56 0.02 -16.73
C GLU A 86 7.85 1.07 -15.84
N ASP A 87 7.60 0.75 -14.57
CA ASP A 87 6.81 1.60 -13.64
C ASP A 87 7.66 2.56 -12.79
N ALA A 88 8.98 2.63 -12.99
CA ALA A 88 9.86 3.54 -12.24
C ALA A 88 9.68 5.04 -12.60
N THR A 89 8.77 5.38 -13.53
CA THR A 89 8.58 6.74 -14.05
C THR A 89 7.32 7.47 -13.58
N GLU A 90 6.43 6.86 -12.81
CA GLU A 90 5.24 7.57 -12.30
C GLU A 90 5.33 7.80 -10.78
N GLU A 91 6.04 8.86 -10.41
CA GLU A 91 5.79 9.52 -9.12
C GLU A 91 4.37 10.08 -9.13
N VAL A 92 3.47 9.42 -8.40
CA VAL A 92 2.14 9.95 -8.08
C VAL A 92 2.34 11.24 -7.29
N ALA A 93 2.18 12.38 -7.98
CA ALA A 93 2.15 13.69 -7.37
C ALA A 93 1.04 13.74 -6.29
N PRO A 94 1.28 14.38 -5.13
CA PRO A 94 0.26 14.49 -4.10
C PRO A 94 -0.87 15.40 -4.58
N GLU A 95 -2.03 14.83 -4.88
CA GLU A 95 -3.26 15.61 -5.07
C GLU A 95 -3.64 16.29 -3.74
N LYS A 96 -3.64 17.62 -3.75
CA LYS A 96 -4.13 18.45 -2.64
C LYS A 96 -5.64 18.19 -2.43
N PRO A 97 -6.14 18.11 -1.18
CA PRO A 97 -7.57 18.02 -0.92
C PRO A 97 -8.27 19.32 -1.36
N LYS A 98 -9.15 19.24 -2.36
CA LYS A 98 -10.10 20.31 -2.68
C LYS A 98 -11.09 20.45 -1.54
N SER A 99 -11.00 21.59 -0.86
CA SER A 99 -11.98 22.06 0.11
C SER A 99 -13.38 22.12 -0.50
N SER A 100 -14.34 21.63 0.27
CA SER A 100 -15.78 21.67 0.04
C SER A 100 -16.32 23.10 -0.13
N GLU A 101 -17.03 23.36 -1.23
CA GLU A 101 -18.05 24.41 -1.31
C GLU A 101 -19.43 23.74 -1.37
N ARG A 102 -20.29 24.14 -0.43
CA ARG A 102 -21.69 23.74 -0.33
C ARG A 102 -22.49 24.72 -1.20
N ASP A 103 -23.12 24.23 -2.26
CA ASP A 103 -24.11 25.00 -3.01
C ASP A 103 -25.45 24.94 -2.26
N ASP A 104 -25.76 25.99 -1.50
CA ASP A 104 -27.10 26.29 -0.97
C ASP A 104 -27.96 26.86 -2.11
N ALA A 105 -28.95 26.09 -2.54
CA ALA A 105 -30.01 26.53 -3.44
C ALA A 105 -31.38 26.30 -2.78
N ASP A 106 -31.94 27.32 -2.13
CA ASP A 106 -33.36 27.34 -1.77
C ASP A 106 -34.01 28.74 -1.97
N LYS A 107 -34.85 28.77 -3.02
CA LYS A 107 -36.16 29.45 -3.21
C LYS A 107 -36.42 30.87 -2.69
N VAL A 108 -36.54 31.79 -3.66
CA VAL A 108 -37.72 32.61 -4.01
C VAL A 108 -38.86 32.68 -2.97
N ASN A 109 -39.10 33.86 -2.37
CA ASN A 109 -40.23 34.79 -2.65
C ASN A 109 -40.55 35.72 -1.45
N SER A 110 -41.31 36.77 -1.75
CA SER A 110 -41.95 37.77 -0.86
C SER A 110 -41.06 38.99 -0.57
N ALA A 111 -41.21 40.05 -1.35
CA ALA A 111 -42.26 41.06 -1.24
C ALA A 111 -42.00 42.09 -0.12
N ASN A 112 -41.73 43.31 -0.58
CA ASN A 112 -42.41 44.50 -0.08
C ASN A 112 -42.10 44.95 1.35
N LYS A 113 -41.20 45.93 1.50
CA LYS A 113 -41.46 47.25 2.12
C LYS A 113 -40.13 47.92 2.46
N LYS A 114 -39.83 49.04 1.82
CA LYS A 114 -40.16 50.39 2.31
C LYS A 114 -39.21 50.82 3.44
N SER A 115 -38.20 51.59 3.01
CA SER A 115 -37.73 52.82 3.64
C SER A 115 -37.18 52.78 5.08
N ARG A 116 -35.95 53.31 5.20
CA ARG A 116 -35.62 54.42 6.12
C ARG A 116 -35.48 54.03 7.60
N LYS A 117 -34.24 53.90 8.06
CA LYS A 117 -33.88 54.43 9.39
C LYS A 117 -32.48 55.06 9.39
N LYS A 118 -32.50 56.38 9.41
CA LYS A 118 -31.38 57.26 9.75
C LYS A 118 -31.52 57.52 11.26
N ARG A 119 -30.42 57.37 11.99
CA ARG A 119 -30.21 57.58 13.44
C ARG A 119 -30.69 56.47 14.35
#